data_AF-A0A660M5N1-F1
#
_entry.id   AF-A0A660M5N1-F1
#
_cell.length_a   1.000
_cell.length_b   1.000
_cell.length_c   1.000
_cell.angle_alpha   90.00
_cell.angle_beta   90.00
_cell.angle_gamma   90.00
#
_symmetry.space_group_name_H-M   'P 1'
#
loop_
_entity.id
_entity.type
_entity.pdbx_description
1 polymer ?
#
loop_
_entity_poly.entity_id
_entity_poly.type
_entity_poly.pdbx_seq_one_letter_code
_entity_poly.pdbx_strand_id
1 'polypeptide(L)' 'MIITIFSDELPLTCGGFARKNEDDTYTIVLNPKHSYHQQRATYLHELEHIVNQDHDRDCHVNLIEEARHTISNY' A
#
# COMPACT_ATOMS: atom_id res chain seq x y z
N MET A 1 -8.23 -11.11 -11.66
CA MET A 1 -6.76 -11.07 -11.95
C MET A 1 -6.16 -9.88 -11.22
N ILE A 2 -4.96 -10.03 -10.64
CA ILE A 2 -4.28 -8.94 -9.92
C ILE A 2 -3.02 -8.56 -10.71
N ILE A 3 -2.86 -7.27 -10.97
CA ILE A 3 -1.73 -6.69 -11.70
C ILE A 3 -0.96 -5.81 -10.72
N THR A 4 0.36 -5.99 -10.62
CA THR A 4 1.21 -5.14 -9.80
C THR A 4 2.09 -4.28 -10.69
N ILE A 5 2.09 -2.97 -10.45
CA ILE A 5 2.93 -2.02 -11.18
C ILE A 5 3.70 -1.12 -10.21
N PHE A 6 4.87 -0.65 -10.64
CA PHE A 6 5.65 0.33 -9.90
C PHE A 6 5.49 1.70 -10.56
N SER A 7 5.25 2.74 -9.76
CA SER A 7 5.13 4.11 -10.26
C SER A 7 6.11 5.04 -9.56
N ASP A 8 7.08 5.55 -10.31
CA ASP A 8 8.02 6.58 -9.87
C ASP A 8 7.39 7.96 -9.71
N GLU A 9 6.16 8.15 -10.18
CA GLU A 9 5.40 9.39 -9.99
C GLU A 9 4.83 9.52 -8.58
N LEU A 10 4.87 8.44 -7.79
CA LEU A 10 4.37 8.47 -6.42
C LEU A 10 5.27 9.31 -5.50
N PRO A 11 4.67 10.16 -4.65
CA PRO A 11 5.40 10.89 -3.63
C PRO A 11 5.92 9.92 -2.56
N LEU A 12 7.04 10.23 -1.91
CA LEU A 12 7.67 9.42 -0.84
C LEU A 12 6.79 9.23 0.41
N THR A 13 5.69 9.97 0.50
CA THR A 13 4.69 9.85 1.55
C THR A 13 3.65 8.78 1.25
N CYS A 14 3.57 8.30 0.01
CA CYS A 14 2.62 7.29 -0.43
C CYS A 14 3.38 5.99 -0.76
N GLY A 15 3.13 4.93 0.02
CA GLY A 15 3.75 3.61 -0.19
C GLY A 15 3.18 2.86 -1.40
N GLY A 16 1.92 3.13 -1.74
CA GLY A 16 1.19 2.45 -2.81
C GLY A 16 -0.32 2.46 -2.54
N PHE A 17 -1.10 1.95 -3.49
CA PHE A 17 -2.54 1.79 -3.36
C PHE A 17 -3.07 0.71 -4.32
N ALA A 18 -4.17 0.05 -3.97
CA ALA A 18 -4.95 -0.78 -4.90
C ALA A 18 -6.08 0.01 -5.54
N ARG A 19 -6.38 -0.33 -6.79
CA ARG A 19 -7.55 0.14 -7.52
C ARG A 19 -8.26 -1.03 -8.18
N LYS A 20 -9.59 -1.11 -7.99
CA LYS A 20 -10.44 -2.00 -8.77
C LYS A 20 -10.68 -1.38 -10.17
N ASN A 21 -10.43 -2.17 -11.21
CA ASN A 21 -10.71 -1.80 -12.59
C ASN A 21 -12.14 -2.21 -12.98
N GLU A 22 -12.65 -1.64 -14.07
CA GLU A 22 -14.02 -1.90 -14.57
C GLU A 22 -14.19 -3.35 -15.07
N ASP A 23 -13.10 -4.03 -15.44
CA ASP A 23 -13.05 -5.41 -15.92
C ASP A 23 -12.95 -6.47 -14.80
N ASP A 24 -13.30 -6.10 -13.56
CA ASP A 24 -13.16 -6.95 -12.35
C ASP A 24 -11.72 -7.41 -12.06
N THR A 25 -10.72 -6.73 -12.63
CA THR A 25 -9.32 -6.89 -12.24
C THR A 25 -8.90 -5.86 -11.20
N TYR A 26 -7.79 -6.13 -10.53
CA TYR A 26 -7.24 -5.22 -9.53
C TYR A 26 -5.83 -4.80 -9.93
N THR A 27 -5.56 -3.51 -9.85
CA THR A 27 -4.23 -2.94 -10.06
C THR A 27 -3.68 -2.45 -8.73
N ILE A 28 -2.56 -3.03 -8.29
CA ILE A 28 -1.80 -2.55 -7.14
C ILE A 28 -0.64 -1.72 -7.66
N VAL A 29 -0.61 -0.45 -7.28
CA VAL A 29 0.46 0.48 -7.60
C VAL A 29 1.36 0.60 -6.38
N LEU A 30 2.65 0.29 -6.51
CA LEU A 30 3.65 0.40 -5.45
C LEU A 30 4.65 1.50 -5.77
N ASN A 31 5.13 2.17 -4.73
CA ASN A 31 6.17 3.18 -4.87
C ASN A 31 7.57 2.54 -4.81
N PRO A 32 8.35 2.54 -5.91
CA PRO A 32 9.67 1.92 -5.94
C PRO A 32 10.70 2.63 -5.06
N LYS A 33 10.42 3.88 -4.63
CA LYS A 33 11.32 4.67 -3.77
C LYS A 33 11.33 4.21 -2.31
N HIS A 34 10.39 3.36 -1.90
CA HIS A 34 10.37 2.79 -0.55
C HIS A 34 11.30 1.56 -0.45
N SER A 35 11.66 1.16 0.77
CA SER A 35 12.43 -0.09 0.95
C SER A 35 11.58 -1.32 0.61
N TYR A 36 12.22 -2.42 0.21
CA TYR A 36 11.55 -3.68 -0.11
C TYR A 36 10.56 -4.14 0.98
N HIS A 37 10.95 -4.02 2.25
CA HIS A 37 10.07 -4.36 3.37
C HIS A 37 8.79 -3.52 3.43
N GLN A 38 8.90 -2.21 3.16
CA GLN A 38 7.76 -1.30 3.14
C GLN A 38 6.86 -1.58 1.94
N GLN A 39 7.44 -1.76 0.75
CA GLN A 39 6.69 -2.12 -0.45
C GLN A 39 5.94 -3.45 -0.26
N ARG A 40 6.59 -4.44 0.36
CA ARG A 40 5.98 -5.73 0.67
C ARG A 40 4.84 -5.60 1.69
N ALA A 41 5.01 -4.76 2.72
CA ALA A 41 3.97 -4.50 3.70
C ALA A 41 2.75 -3.83 3.04
N THR A 42 2.97 -2.79 2.23
CA THR A 42 1.90 -2.14 1.44
C THR A 42 1.21 -3.12 0.50
N TYR A 43 1.97 -3.93 -0.23
CA TYR A 43 1.40 -4.93 -1.15
C TYR A 43 0.49 -5.94 -0.43
N LEU A 44 0.91 -6.44 0.74
CA LEU A 44 0.10 -7.36 1.54
C LEU A 44 -1.17 -6.69 2.07
N HIS A 45 -1.07 -5.45 2.52
CA HIS A 45 -2.21 -4.65 2.97
C HIS A 45 -3.25 -4.47 1.86
N GLU A 46 -2.80 -4.04 0.67
CA GLU A 46 -3.66 -3.87 -0.49
C GLU A 46 -4.29 -5.20 -0.97
N LEU A 47 -3.54 -6.30 -0.87
CA LEU A 47 -4.08 -7.64 -1.15
C LEU A 47 -5.17 -8.06 -0.15
N GLU A 48 -5.00 -7.79 1.14
CA GLU A 48 -6.01 -8.08 2.15
C GLU A 48 -7.31 -7.33 1.87
N HIS A 49 -7.24 -6.06 1.43
CA HIS A 49 -8.41 -5.28 1.00
C HIS A 49 -9.12 -5.91 -0.20
N ILE A 50 -8.35 -6.36 -1.20
CA ILE A 50 -8.89 -7.03 -2.38
C ILE A 50 -9.59 -8.36 -2.02
N VAL A 51 -8.96 -9.16 -1.16
CA VAL A 51 -9.47 -10.49 -0.75
C VAL A 51 -10.71 -10.37 0.13
N ASN A 52 -10.71 -9.44 1.09
CA ASN A 52 -11.83 -9.24 2.01
C ASN A 52 -13.00 -8.49 1.39
N GLN A 53 -12.85 -7.99 0.14
CA GLN A 53 -13.83 -7.10 -0.53
C GLN A 53 -14.19 -5.86 0.30
N ASP A 54 -13.39 -5.54 1.30
CA ASP A 54 -13.63 -4.47 2.26
C ASP A 54 -12.96 -3.18 1.73
N HIS A 55 -13.39 -2.77 0.53
CA HIS A 55 -12.93 -1.56 -0.18
C HIS A 55 -13.23 -0.25 0.60
N ASP A 56 -13.85 -0.34 1.78
CA ASP A 56 -14.38 0.78 2.56
C ASP A 56 -13.74 0.89 3.97
N ARG A 57 -12.90 -0.05 4.39
CA ARG A 57 -12.21 0.05 5.68
C ARG A 57 -10.79 0.55 5.51
N ASP A 58 -10.67 1.85 5.69
CA ASP A 58 -9.49 2.64 6.08
C ASP A 58 -8.86 2.15 7.41
N CYS A 59 -8.66 0.84 7.59
CA CYS A 59 -8.06 0.28 8.79
C CYS A 59 -6.57 0.04 8.56
N HIS A 60 -5.75 0.96 9.10
CA HIS A 60 -4.30 0.87 9.34
C HIS A 60 -3.34 1.63 8.41
N VAL A 61 -3.70 2.83 7.94
CA VAL A 61 -2.67 3.81 7.54
C VAL A 61 -1.88 4.35 8.76
N ASN A 62 -2.47 4.30 9.96
CA ASN A 62 -1.87 4.91 11.17
C ASN A 62 -0.74 4.10 11.84
N LEU A 63 -0.60 2.79 11.59
CA LEU A 63 0.42 2.00 12.32
C LEU A 63 1.83 2.12 11.74
N ILE A 64 1.97 2.56 10.49
CA ILE A 64 3.29 2.88 9.91
C ILE A 64 3.74 4.28 10.36
N GLU A 65 2.81 5.23 10.54
CA GLU A 65 3.14 6.55 11.09
C GLU A 65 3.59 6.48 12.55
N GLU A 66 2.98 5.64 13.39
CA GLU A 66 3.41 5.45 14.79
C GLU A 66 4.79 4.79 14.90
N ALA A 67 5.14 3.88 13.99
CA ALA A 67 6.48 3.27 13.94
C ALA A 67 7.57 4.28 13.53
N ARG A 68 7.20 5.34 12.80
CA ARG A 68 8.13 6.42 12.42
C ARG A 68 8.35 7.43 13.55
N HIS A 69 7.35 7.63 14.41
CA HIS A 69 7.43 8.52 15.58
C HIS A 69 8.14 7.91 16.80
N THR A 70 8.35 6.59 16.84
CA THR A 70 9.04 5.93 17.97
C THR A 70 10.56 5.84 17.84
N ILE A 71 11.15 6.19 16.67
CA ILE A 71 12.61 6.16 16.43
C ILE A 71 13.22 7.58 16.44
N SER A 72 12.60 8.52 17.16
CA SER A 72 13.19 9.85 17.42
C SER A 72 13.06 10.24 18.89
N ASN A 73 13.52 9.36 19.78
CA ASN A 73 13.94 9.71 21.13
C ASN A 73 14.73 8.54 21.72
N TYR A 74 16.03 8.48 21.43
CA TYR A 74 17.10 8.07 22.36
C TYR A 74 18.45 8.45 21.77
#